data_AF-A0A3D4KW85-F1
#
_entry.id   AF-A0A3D4KW85-F1
#
_cell.length_a   1.000
_cell.length_b   1.000
_cell.length_c   1.000
_cell.angle_alpha   90.00
_cell.angle_beta   90.00
_cell.angle_gamma   90.00
#
_symmetry.space_group_name_H-M   'P 1'
#
loop_
_entity.id
_entity.type
_entity.pdbx_description
1 polymer ?
#
loop_
_entity_poly.entity_id
_entity_poly.type
_entity_poly.pdbx_seq_one_letter_code
_entity_poly.pdbx_strand_id
1 'polypeptide(L)'
;MDGSVEINVSSVFEKDGKKLAYVSFKDGDRTAEGTIPDCVLTKNNGFTKEEAGQLEAYMKQELGTLKDMASGVNVMKAFMK
;
A
#
# COMPACT_ATOMS: atom_id res chain seq x y z
N MET A 1 -17.86 5.88 -13.86
CA MET A 1 -16.64 6.05 -13.05
C MET A 1 -16.24 4.65 -12.63
N ASP A 2 -15.20 4.12 -13.26
CA ASP A 2 -14.58 2.86 -12.88
C ASP A 2 -13.70 3.16 -11.65
N GLY A 3 -14.30 3.10 -10.46
CA GLY A 3 -13.71 3.54 -9.19
C GLY A 3 -12.75 2.52 -8.61
N SER A 4 -11.65 2.27 -9.32
CA SER A 4 -10.65 1.26 -8.98
C SER A 4 -9.41 1.94 -8.40
N VAL A 5 -9.18 1.80 -7.09
CA VAL A 5 -7.94 2.28 -6.46
C VAL A 5 -6.79 1.36 -6.89
N GLU A 6 -5.82 1.91 -7.61
CA GLU A 6 -4.60 1.21 -8.00
C GLU A 6 -3.67 1.08 -6.79
N ILE A 7 -3.16 -0.12 -6.51
CA ILE A 7 -2.27 -0.42 -5.38
C ILE A 7 -0.93 -0.93 -5.91
N ASN A 8 0.16 -0.23 -5.66
CA ASN A 8 1.50 -0.72 -6.02
C ASN A 8 2.32 -0.95 -4.76
N VAL A 9 3.10 -2.03 -4.76
CA VAL A 9 3.98 -2.39 -3.64
C VAL A 9 5.41 -2.44 -4.16
N SER A 10 6.33 -1.75 -3.48
CA SER A 10 7.74 -1.80 -3.82
C SER A 10 8.36 -3.11 -3.35
N SER A 11 9.51 -3.48 -3.91
CA SER A 11 10.35 -4.53 -3.33
C SER A 11 10.74 -4.18 -1.88
N VAL A 12 10.99 -5.20 -1.06
CA VAL A 12 11.54 -5.00 0.29
C VAL A 12 12.92 -4.34 0.18
N PHE A 13 13.14 -3.29 0.98
CA PHE A 13 14.42 -2.60 1.14
C PHE A 13 14.75 -2.46 2.63
N GLU A 14 16.02 -2.24 2.95
CA GLU A 14 16.45 -1.97 4.32
C GLU A 14 16.63 -0.47 4.55
N LYS A 15 16.06 0.05 5.63
CA LYS A 15 16.20 1.43 6.08
C LYS A 15 16.32 1.44 7.60
N ASP A 16 17.33 2.12 8.13
CA ASP A 16 17.61 2.18 9.57
C ASP A 16 17.69 0.79 10.24
N GLY A 17 18.27 -0.19 9.54
CA GLY A 17 18.37 -1.59 9.99
C GLY A 17 17.05 -2.35 10.03
N LYS A 18 15.96 -1.80 9.46
CA LYS A 18 14.64 -2.42 9.36
C LYS A 18 14.29 -2.70 7.91
N LYS A 19 13.73 -3.90 7.65
CA LYS A 19 13.18 -4.25 6.35
C LYS A 19 11.80 -3.61 6.18
N LEU A 20 11.67 -2.75 5.18
CA LEU A 20 10.45 -2.01 4.86
C LEU A 20 10.07 -2.23 3.40
N ALA A 21 8.82 -1.96 3.07
CA ALA A 21 8.37 -1.76 1.69
C ALA A 21 7.37 -0.62 1.62
N TYR A 22 7.31 0.06 0.49
CA TYR A 22 6.33 1.11 0.22
C TYR A 22 5.07 0.50 -0.40
N VAL A 23 3.92 1.02 0.01
CA VAL A 23 2.61 0.74 -0.58
C VAL A 23 2.04 2.07 -1.05
N SER A 24 1.75 2.18 -2.34
CA SER A 24 1.15 3.38 -2.93
C SER A 24 -0.26 3.09 -3.41
N PHE A 25 -1.19 3.95 -3.02
CA PHE A 25 -2.57 3.97 -3.44
C PHE A 25 -2.79 5.12 -4.41
N LYS A 26 -3.46 4.87 -5.53
CA LYS A 26 -3.79 5.89 -6.51
C LYS A 26 -5.23 5.77 -6.96
N ASP A 27 -5.96 6.88 -6.90
CA ASP A 27 -7.34 6.99 -7.36
C ASP A 27 -7.48 8.24 -8.23
N GLY A 28 -7.39 8.06 -9.55
CA GLY A 28 -7.26 9.18 -10.49
C GLY A 28 -6.02 10.03 -10.18
N ASP A 29 -6.24 11.29 -9.81
CA ASP A 29 -5.20 12.25 -9.42
C ASP A 29 -4.83 12.16 -7.93
N ARG A 30 -5.62 11.46 -7.12
CA ARG A 30 -5.38 11.30 -5.68
C ARG A 30 -4.34 10.23 -5.45
N THR A 31 -3.37 10.50 -4.58
CA THR A 31 -2.30 9.55 -4.25
C THR A 31 -2.04 9.49 -2.75
N ALA A 32 -1.77 8.30 -2.23
CA ALA A 32 -1.32 8.10 -0.86
C ALA A 32 -0.20 7.07 -0.85
N GLU A 33 0.76 7.23 0.05
CA GLU A 33 1.90 6.31 0.20
C GLU A 33 2.02 5.97 1.67
N GLY A 34 2.26 4.70 1.97
CA GLY A 34 2.55 4.21 3.30
C GLY A 34 3.66 3.18 3.29
N THR A 35 4.09 2.76 4.48
CA THR A 35 5.13 1.74 4.65
C THR A 35 4.59 0.52 5.37
N ILE A 36 5.06 -0.67 4.97
CA ILE A 36 4.93 -1.91 5.76
C ILE A 36 6.29 -2.28 6.36
N PRO A 37 6.33 -2.85 7.58
CA PRO A 37 5.21 -3.37 8.35
C PRO A 37 4.45 -2.34 9.19
N ASP A 38 4.86 -1.08 9.22
CA ASP A 38 4.28 -0.07 10.11
C ASP A 38 2.80 0.23 9.82
N CYS A 39 2.37 0.04 8.57
CA CYS A 39 0.99 0.29 8.09
C CYS A 39 0.50 1.70 8.39
N VAL A 40 1.40 2.67 8.19
CA VAL A 40 1.15 4.10 8.38
C VAL A 40 1.36 4.81 7.06
N LEU A 41 0.45 5.72 6.71
CA LEU A 41 0.62 6.59 5.57
C LEU A 41 1.69 7.66 5.86
N THR A 42 2.68 7.75 4.98
CA THR A 42 3.75 8.74 5.03
C THR A 42 3.46 9.93 4.10
N LYS A 43 2.62 9.74 3.09
CA LYS A 43 2.13 10.80 2.19
C LYS A 43 0.64 10.61 1.90
N ASN A 44 -0.07 11.72 1.80
CA ASN A 44 -1.45 11.74 1.37
C ASN A 44 -1.70 13.04 0.57
N ASN A 45 -2.07 12.89 -0.70
CA ASN A 45 -2.47 13.93 -1.61
C ASN A 45 -3.89 13.65 -2.11
N GLY A 46 -4.87 14.31 -1.50
CA GLY A 46 -6.26 14.30 -1.98
C GLY A 46 -7.19 13.30 -1.31
N PHE A 47 -6.70 12.41 -0.44
CA PHE A 47 -7.57 11.59 0.41
C PHE A 47 -7.95 12.36 1.68
N THR A 48 -9.21 12.27 2.08
CA THR A 48 -9.68 12.76 3.38
C THR A 48 -9.07 11.98 4.54
N LYS A 49 -9.20 12.49 5.76
CA LYS A 49 -8.71 11.78 6.96
C LYS A 49 -9.41 10.44 7.17
N GLU A 50 -10.69 10.36 6.83
CA GLU A 50 -11.48 9.12 6.94
C GLU A 50 -10.99 8.09 5.91
N GLU A 51 -10.82 8.49 4.65
CA GLU A 51 -10.26 7.63 3.61
C GLU A 51 -8.83 7.18 3.94
N ALA A 52 -7.98 8.09 4.42
CA ALA A 52 -6.63 7.77 4.86
C ALA A 52 -6.63 6.70 5.98
N GLY A 53 -7.53 6.82 6.95
CA GLY A 53 -7.70 5.83 8.00
C GLY A 53 -8.17 4.47 7.46
N GLN A 54 -9.02 4.46 6.42
CA GLN A 54 -9.42 3.23 5.73
C GLN A 54 -8.25 2.58 4.98
N LEU A 55 -7.38 3.36 4.34
CA LEU A 55 -6.18 2.85 3.67
C LEU A 55 -5.19 2.23 4.68
N GLU A 56 -4.96 2.88 5.82
CA GLU A 56 -4.14 2.32 6.89
C GLU A 56 -4.75 1.05 7.49
N ALA A 57 -6.07 1.01 7.65
CA ALA A 57 -6.79 -0.19 8.09
C ALA A 57 -6.63 -1.33 7.08
N TYR A 58 -6.77 -1.04 5.78
CA TYR A 58 -6.53 -2.00 4.70
C TYR A 58 -5.09 -2.54 4.75
N MET A 59 -4.08 -1.68 4.91
CA MET A 59 -2.68 -2.11 5.04
C MET A 59 -2.46 -3.07 6.21
N LYS A 60 -3.14 -2.83 7.35
CA LYS A 60 -3.06 -3.71 8.53
C LYS A 60 -3.74 -5.04 8.30
N GLN A 61 -4.92 -5.03 7.66
CA GLN A 61 -5.71 -6.24 7.38
C GLN A 61 -5.01 -7.13 6.33
N GLU A 62 -4.50 -6.52 5.26
CA GLU A 62 -3.83 -7.22 4.14
C GLU A 62 -2.31 -7.25 4.28
N LEU A 63 -1.77 -7.03 5.49
CA LEU A 63 -0.33 -6.94 5.72
C LEU A 63 0.43 -8.19 5.23
N GLY A 64 -0.15 -9.38 5.42
CA GLY A 64 0.43 -10.63 4.91
C GLY A 64 0.57 -10.60 3.39
N THR A 65 -0.53 -10.30 2.69
CA THR A 65 -0.57 -10.16 1.23
C THR A 65 0.45 -9.12 0.74
N LEU A 66 0.48 -7.93 1.34
CA LEU A 66 1.40 -6.84 0.96
C LEU A 66 2.88 -7.24 1.17
N LYS A 67 3.20 -8.00 2.21
CA LYS A 67 4.55 -8.54 2.42
C LYS A 67 4.92 -9.57 1.36
N ASP A 68 4.00 -10.46 1.00
CA ASP A 68 4.21 -11.43 -0.07
C ASP A 68 4.46 -10.70 -1.40
N MET A 69 3.69 -9.64 -1.69
CA MET A 69 3.90 -8.79 -2.87
C MET A 69 5.29 -8.15 -2.88
N ALA A 70 5.69 -7.54 -1.75
CA ALA A 70 6.99 -6.88 -1.63
C ALA A 70 8.16 -7.85 -1.73
N SER A 71 7.97 -9.10 -1.31
CA SER A 71 9.01 -10.14 -1.37
C SER A 71 9.21 -10.73 -2.78
N GLY A 72 8.37 -10.35 -3.75
CA GLY A 72 8.44 -10.89 -5.11
C GLY A 72 7.97 -12.34 -5.23
N VAL A 73 7.33 -12.89 -4.19
CA VAL A 73 6.54 -14.12 -4.31
C VAL A 73 5.42 -13.82 -5.30
N ASN A 74 5.21 -14.70 -6.28
CA ASN A 74 4.42 -14.45 -7.50
C ASN A 74 2.93 -14.10 -7.19
N VAL A 75 2.67 -12.82 -6.90
CA VAL A 75 1.39 -12.28 -6.42
C VAL A 75 0.53 -11.72 -7.56
N MET A 76 0.43 -12.44 -8.68
CA MET A 76 -0.52 -12.14 -9.76
C MET A 76 -2.01 -12.15 -9.33
N LYS A 77 -2.32 -12.19 -8.03
CA LYS A 77 -3.65 -12.40 -7.48
C LYS A 77 -4.36 -11.12 -7.02
N ALA A 78 -3.65 -10.01 -6.78
CA ALA A 78 -4.26 -8.80 -6.23
C ALA A 78 -4.99 -7.93 -7.27
N PHE A 79 -4.71 -8.13 -8.57
CA PHE A 79 -5.23 -7.29 -9.67
C PHE A 79 -6.11 -8.01 -10.69
N MET A 80 -6.35 -9.33 -10.54
CA MET A 80 -7.25 -10.08 -11.42
C MET A 80 -8.56 -10.40 -10.70
N LYS A 81 -9.52 -9.47 -10.75
CA LYS A 81 -10.93 -9.83 -10.76
C LYS A 81 -11.75 -8.81 -11.54
#